data_AF-A0A9E2X044-F1
#
_entry.id   AF-A0A9E2X044-F1
#
_cell.length_a   1.000
_cell.length_b   1.000
_cell.length_c   1.000
_cell.angle_alpha   90.00
_cell.angle_beta   90.00
_cell.angle_gamma   90.00
#
_symmetry.space_group_name_H-M   'P 1'
#
loop_
_entity.id
_entity.type
_entity.pdbx_description
1 polymer ?
#
loop_
_entity_poly.entity_id
_entity_poly.type
_entity_poly.pdbx_seq_one_letter_code
_entity_poly.pdbx_strand_id
1 'polypeptide(L)'
;MRSPLAAVIVCLTVSAAMASMPADTRPFWTEQALFHFGDDVFFTGRASCAPSVEDGRQRAFVAAVQEIKNFTRAQEISGFPLTTQMIFEDPHPSDCAAGSVTVWRLVRAPQAALESLAKRSGPRRQEDLSPIVAQIRAIRNLTPRIGMLRDEVWHRYGLPRSILAYPDRGELVWDYSQFGLTVVFNQEDVLTRWRLHGPNPRSSDDKATDAQEKVHGEQTLPTIDLTARLQQLEEQLDLDRQHQAQRYCALRFANVPDQYRPKEGSCEQREYERLKTTPRPY
;
A
#
# COMPACT_ATOMS: atom_id res chain seq x y z
N MET A 1 -11.63 -45.15 64.26
CA MET A 1 -11.23 -45.65 62.93
C MET A 1 -11.36 -44.49 61.95
N ARG A 2 -10.25 -44.10 61.30
CA ARG A 2 -10.14 -42.92 60.42
C ARG A 2 -10.42 -43.34 58.98
N SER A 3 -11.25 -42.58 58.27
CA SER A 3 -11.40 -42.63 56.80
C SER A 3 -10.09 -42.25 56.09
N PRO A 4 -9.97 -42.57 54.80
CA PRO A 4 -9.67 -41.46 53.89
C PRO A 4 -10.56 -41.42 52.64
N LEU A 5 -10.93 -40.18 52.33
CA LEU A 5 -11.54 -39.67 51.12
C LEU A 5 -10.86 -40.19 49.85
N ALA A 6 -11.68 -40.63 48.88
CA ALA A 6 -11.25 -40.83 47.51
C ALA A 6 -11.16 -39.48 46.79
N ALA A 7 -9.95 -39.09 46.38
CA ALA A 7 -9.71 -37.92 45.56
C ALA A 7 -9.93 -38.26 44.08
N VAL A 8 -10.95 -37.66 43.46
CA VAL A 8 -11.18 -37.71 42.01
C VAL A 8 -10.33 -36.61 41.38
N ILE A 9 -9.26 -36.99 40.69
CA ILE A 9 -8.42 -36.08 39.91
C ILE A 9 -9.06 -35.93 38.53
N VAL A 10 -9.68 -34.78 38.28
CA VAL A 10 -10.17 -34.38 36.95
C VAL A 10 -8.98 -33.79 36.18
N CYS A 11 -8.41 -34.54 35.24
CA CYS A 11 -7.44 -34.03 34.29
C CYS A 11 -8.14 -33.12 33.26
N LEU A 12 -8.10 -31.81 33.50
CA LEU A 12 -8.41 -30.80 32.49
C LEU A 12 -7.31 -30.79 31.42
N THR A 13 -7.57 -31.45 30.29
CA THR A 13 -6.79 -31.27 29.07
C THR A 13 -7.13 -29.90 28.49
N VAL A 14 -6.27 -28.92 28.75
CA VAL A 14 -6.28 -27.63 28.04
C VAL A 14 -5.78 -27.90 26.62
N SER A 15 -6.70 -28.17 25.70
CA SER A 15 -6.40 -28.13 24.27
C SER A 15 -6.07 -26.68 23.91
N ALA A 16 -4.78 -26.37 23.80
CA ALA A 16 -4.31 -25.13 23.20
C ALA A 16 -4.76 -25.11 21.74
N ALA A 17 -5.86 -24.41 21.46
CA ALA A 17 -6.22 -24.04 20.11
C ALA A 17 -5.09 -23.15 19.57
N MET A 18 -4.23 -23.72 18.72
CA MET A 18 -3.30 -22.93 17.94
C MET A 18 -4.13 -22.08 16.98
N ALA A 19 -4.24 -20.79 17.31
CA ALA A 19 -4.83 -19.81 16.42
C ALA A 19 -4.00 -19.78 15.13
N SER A 20 -4.53 -20.35 14.05
CA SER A 20 -4.03 -20.08 12.71
C SER A 20 -4.31 -18.61 12.42
N MET A 21 -3.26 -17.79 12.39
CA MET A 21 -3.38 -16.40 11.94
C MET A 21 -3.86 -16.42 10.48
N PRO A 22 -4.93 -15.69 10.14
CA PRO A 22 -5.46 -15.68 8.77
C PRO A 22 -4.40 -15.11 7.81
N ALA A 23 -4.44 -15.61 6.56
CA ALA A 23 -3.58 -15.17 5.46
C ALA A 23 -3.61 -13.64 5.21
N ASP A 24 -4.65 -12.95 5.70
CA ASP A 24 -4.85 -11.49 5.66
C ASP A 24 -3.88 -10.66 6.53
N THR A 25 -2.92 -11.28 7.22
CA THR A 25 -1.97 -10.57 8.11
C THR A 25 -0.56 -10.43 7.53
N ARG A 26 -0.31 -10.93 6.31
CA ARG A 26 1.01 -10.80 5.67
C ARG A 26 1.24 -9.36 5.21
N PRO A 27 2.40 -8.74 5.53
CA PRO A 27 2.68 -7.39 5.07
C PRO A 27 2.81 -7.29 3.53
N PHE A 28 2.31 -6.23 2.89
CA PHE A 28 2.38 -6.05 1.42
C PHE A 28 3.80 -6.20 0.85
N TRP A 29 4.84 -5.82 1.62
CA TRP A 29 6.22 -5.86 1.17
C TRP A 29 6.76 -7.29 1.01
N THR A 30 6.04 -8.29 1.54
CA THR A 30 6.34 -9.72 1.34
C THR A 30 5.97 -10.22 -0.06
N GLU A 31 5.15 -9.45 -0.81
CA GLU A 31 4.71 -9.77 -2.18
C GLU A 31 5.64 -9.22 -3.27
N GLN A 32 6.60 -8.38 -2.90
CA GLN A 32 7.49 -7.69 -3.83
C GLN A 32 8.95 -7.94 -3.45
N ALA A 33 9.81 -8.14 -4.45
CA ALA A 33 11.24 -8.30 -4.23
C ALA A 33 11.92 -6.98 -3.83
N LEU A 34 11.43 -5.85 -4.36
CA LEU A 34 12.00 -4.53 -4.13
C LEU A 34 11.01 -3.41 -4.46
N PHE A 35 11.16 -2.27 -3.79
CA PHE A 35 10.39 -1.04 -4.01
C PHE A 35 11.18 0.16 -3.47
N HIS A 36 10.78 1.39 -3.80
CA HIS A 36 11.34 2.60 -3.18
C HIS A 36 10.32 3.36 -2.36
N PHE A 37 10.84 4.04 -1.34
CA PHE A 37 10.09 4.86 -0.41
C PHE A 37 11.00 6.03 0.02
N GLY A 38 10.62 7.26 -0.33
CA GLY A 38 11.49 8.43 -0.24
C GLY A 38 12.74 8.24 -1.11
N ASP A 39 13.90 8.59 -0.55
CA ASP A 39 15.23 8.41 -1.17
C ASP A 39 15.87 7.05 -0.84
N ASP A 40 15.07 6.10 -0.34
CA ASP A 40 15.53 4.80 0.10
C ASP A 40 14.91 3.69 -0.76
N VAL A 41 15.73 2.68 -1.07
CA VAL A 41 15.28 1.47 -1.76
C VAL A 41 15.25 0.33 -0.76
N PHE A 42 14.18 -0.44 -0.80
CA PHE A 42 13.94 -1.56 0.07
C PHE A 42 14.03 -2.85 -0.73
N PHE A 43 14.70 -3.85 -0.15
CA PHE A 43 14.91 -5.17 -0.71
C PHE A 43 14.35 -6.21 0.24
N THR A 44 13.54 -7.12 -0.30
CA THR A 44 12.92 -8.20 0.47
C THR A 44 13.64 -9.50 0.16
N GLY A 45 14.26 -10.10 1.17
CA GLY A 45 14.74 -11.47 1.10
C GLY A 45 13.72 -12.44 1.67
N ARG A 46 13.55 -13.61 1.03
CA ARG A 46 12.65 -14.67 1.47
C ARG A 46 13.43 -15.97 1.70
N ALA A 47 13.16 -16.64 2.81
CA ALA A 47 13.60 -17.99 3.09
C ALA A 47 12.39 -18.88 3.36
N SER A 48 12.07 -19.77 2.43
CA SER A 48 10.97 -20.74 2.58
C SER A 48 11.45 -22.03 3.22
N CYS A 49 10.57 -22.64 4.02
CA CYS A 49 10.76 -23.96 4.61
C CYS A 49 12.08 -24.11 5.40
N ALA A 50 12.42 -23.10 6.20
CA ALA A 50 13.59 -23.14 7.06
C ALA A 50 13.33 -24.05 8.28
N PRO A 51 14.32 -24.87 8.72
CA PRO A 51 14.20 -25.74 9.88
C PRO A 51 14.09 -24.99 11.22
N SER A 52 14.47 -23.72 11.26
CA SER A 52 14.28 -22.86 12.43
C SER A 52 14.10 -21.38 12.02
N VAL A 53 13.61 -20.57 12.95
CA VAL A 53 13.44 -19.13 12.76
C VAL A 53 14.80 -18.47 12.51
N GLU A 54 15.84 -18.84 13.26
CA GLU A 54 17.18 -18.26 13.15
C GLU A 54 17.82 -18.56 11.80
N ASP A 55 17.72 -19.82 11.34
CA ASP A 55 18.21 -20.21 10.02
C ASP A 55 17.43 -19.47 8.92
N GLY A 56 16.10 -19.35 9.05
CA GLY A 56 15.26 -18.56 8.15
C GLY A 56 15.66 -17.09 8.10
N ARG A 57 15.88 -16.44 9.24
CA ARG A 57 16.33 -15.03 9.34
C ARG A 57 17.69 -14.80 8.67
N GLN A 58 18.60 -15.76 8.78
CA GLN A 58 19.92 -15.68 8.15
C GLN A 58 19.82 -15.88 6.63
N ARG A 59 19.09 -16.91 6.18
CA ARG A 59 18.86 -17.16 4.75
C ARG A 59 18.13 -16.01 4.07
N ALA A 60 17.12 -15.44 4.72
CA ALA A 60 16.39 -14.28 4.22
C ALA A 60 17.31 -13.04 4.11
N PHE A 61 18.23 -12.85 5.06
CA PHE A 61 19.23 -11.78 4.95
C PHE A 61 20.16 -11.98 3.76
N VAL A 62 20.70 -13.20 3.58
CA VAL A 62 21.57 -13.53 2.43
C VAL A 62 20.82 -13.35 1.10
N ALA A 63 19.54 -13.74 1.05
CA ALA A 63 18.70 -13.52 -0.13
C ALA A 63 18.51 -12.02 -0.43
N ALA A 64 18.21 -11.20 0.58
CA ALA A 64 18.11 -9.74 0.39
C ALA A 64 19.43 -9.12 -0.11
N VAL A 65 20.56 -9.57 0.45
CA VAL A 65 21.90 -9.18 -0.01
C VAL A 65 22.13 -9.56 -1.48
N GLN A 66 21.68 -10.75 -1.89
CA GLN A 66 21.78 -11.19 -3.28
C GLN A 66 20.93 -10.32 -4.22
N GLU A 67 19.73 -9.92 -3.81
CA GLU A 67 18.90 -8.99 -4.58
C GLU A 67 19.59 -7.64 -4.80
N ILE A 68 20.30 -7.12 -3.79
CA ILE A 68 21.07 -5.87 -3.91
C ILE A 68 22.22 -6.03 -4.89
N LYS A 69 22.94 -7.16 -4.86
CA LYS A 69 23.99 -7.47 -5.84
C LYS A 69 23.42 -7.58 -7.25
N ASN A 70 22.28 -8.26 -7.42
CA ASN A 70 21.60 -8.40 -8.71
C ASN A 70 21.17 -7.03 -9.25
N PHE A 71 20.61 -6.18 -8.38
CA PHE A 71 20.13 -4.85 -8.73
C PHE A 71 21.27 -3.92 -9.15
N THR A 72 22.35 -3.88 -8.37
CA THR A 72 23.51 -2.99 -8.61
C THR A 72 24.54 -3.56 -9.58
N ARG A 73 24.45 -4.86 -9.90
CA ARG A 73 25.46 -5.65 -10.62
C ARG A 73 26.83 -5.65 -9.95
N ALA A 74 26.89 -5.36 -8.65
CA ALA A 74 28.12 -5.37 -7.88
C ALA A 74 28.52 -6.81 -7.53
N GLN A 75 29.82 -7.12 -7.64
CA GLN A 75 30.36 -8.42 -7.22
C GLN A 75 30.41 -8.54 -5.69
N GLU A 76 30.73 -7.43 -5.02
CA GLU A 76 30.82 -7.33 -3.57
C GLU A 76 30.09 -6.09 -3.03
N ILE A 77 29.58 -6.20 -1.80
CA ILE A 77 28.87 -5.13 -1.08
C ILE A 77 29.45 -4.90 0.32
N SER A 78 30.70 -5.29 0.53
CA SER A 78 31.43 -5.13 1.79
C SER A 78 31.47 -3.66 2.22
N GLY A 79 31.09 -3.39 3.48
CA GLY A 79 30.99 -2.02 4.01
C GLY A 79 29.79 -1.20 3.51
N PHE A 80 28.86 -1.81 2.77
CA PHE A 80 27.63 -1.14 2.35
C PHE A 80 26.67 -0.98 3.54
N PRO A 81 26.07 0.21 3.75
CA PRO A 81 25.17 0.45 4.88
C PRO A 81 23.82 -0.25 4.65
N LEU A 82 23.74 -1.52 5.04
CA LEU A 82 22.50 -2.29 5.06
C LEU A 82 21.89 -2.25 6.45
N THR A 83 20.62 -1.88 6.52
CA THR A 83 19.87 -1.92 7.78
C THR A 83 18.63 -2.77 7.61
N THR A 84 18.49 -3.80 8.44
CA THR A 84 17.23 -4.55 8.53
C THR A 84 16.18 -3.64 9.13
N GLN A 85 15.07 -3.46 8.43
CA GLN A 85 13.95 -2.64 8.89
C GLN A 85 12.91 -3.50 9.58
N MET A 86 12.52 -4.60 8.93
CA MET A 86 11.45 -5.48 9.43
C MET A 86 11.75 -6.94 9.14
N ILE A 87 11.17 -7.82 9.95
CA ILE A 87 11.18 -9.26 9.76
C ILE A 87 9.74 -9.73 9.93
N PHE A 88 9.29 -10.58 9.01
CA PHE A 88 8.01 -11.27 9.10
C PHE A 88 8.26 -12.77 9.09
N GLU A 89 7.58 -13.48 9.99
CA GLU A 89 7.75 -14.90 10.21
C GLU A 89 6.38 -15.55 10.08
N ASP A 90 6.27 -16.49 9.14
CA ASP A 90 5.14 -17.38 9.03
C ASP A 90 5.53 -18.74 9.64
N PRO A 91 5.09 -19.01 10.89
CA PRO A 91 5.44 -20.24 11.61
C PRO A 91 4.73 -21.48 11.08
N HIS A 92 3.68 -21.31 10.27
CA HIS A 92 2.88 -22.43 9.76
C HIS A 92 2.64 -22.27 8.26
N PRO A 93 3.69 -22.24 7.44
CA PRO A 93 3.54 -22.09 6.00
C PRO A 93 2.85 -23.32 5.40
N SER A 94 1.83 -23.10 4.58
CA SER A 94 1.02 -24.16 3.93
C SER A 94 1.83 -25.07 3.02
N ASP A 95 2.95 -24.57 2.50
CA ASP A 95 3.71 -25.20 1.42
C ASP A 95 4.95 -25.97 1.93
N CYS A 96 5.11 -26.13 3.25
CA CYS A 96 6.27 -26.77 3.86
C CYS A 96 5.90 -27.91 4.82
N ALA A 97 6.89 -28.73 5.16
CA ALA A 97 6.75 -29.74 6.20
C ALA A 97 6.45 -29.11 7.57
N ALA A 98 5.68 -29.81 8.40
CA ALA A 98 5.35 -29.38 9.75
C ALA A 98 6.62 -29.05 10.56
N GLY A 99 6.59 -27.94 11.30
CA GLY A 99 7.74 -27.44 12.07
C GLY A 99 8.72 -26.60 11.26
N SER A 100 8.50 -26.39 9.96
CA SER A 100 9.27 -25.44 9.15
C SER A 100 8.67 -24.05 9.21
N VAL A 101 9.51 -23.02 9.03
CA VAL A 101 9.10 -21.60 9.05
C VAL A 101 9.43 -20.95 7.70
N THR A 102 8.59 -20.01 7.25
CA THR A 102 8.97 -19.08 6.17
C THR A 102 9.27 -17.71 6.76
N VAL A 103 10.43 -17.15 6.41
CA VAL A 103 10.88 -15.85 6.93
C VAL A 103 11.09 -14.89 5.79
N TRP A 104 10.58 -13.67 5.94
CA TRP A 104 10.87 -12.54 5.08
C TRP A 104 11.63 -11.49 5.86
N ARG A 105 12.61 -10.85 5.21
CA ARG A 105 13.43 -9.81 5.80
C ARG A 105 13.51 -8.62 4.87
N LEU A 106 13.07 -7.48 5.36
CA LEU A 106 13.11 -6.21 4.65
C LEU A 106 14.40 -5.47 5.01
N VAL A 107 15.22 -5.19 4.01
CA VAL A 107 16.48 -4.48 4.15
C VAL A 107 16.41 -3.15 3.42
N ARG A 108 16.82 -2.08 4.09
CA ARG A 108 16.93 -0.74 3.52
C ARG A 108 18.33 -0.48 3.00
N ALA A 109 18.39 0.15 1.83
CA ALA A 109 19.59 0.68 1.21
C ALA A 109 19.34 2.14 0.79
N PRO A 110 20.16 3.11 1.25
CA PRO A 110 20.06 4.49 0.79
C PRO A 110 20.37 4.60 -0.70
N GLN A 111 19.60 5.39 -1.46
CA GLN A 111 19.83 5.59 -2.89
C GLN A 111 21.26 6.06 -3.18
N ALA A 112 21.76 7.04 -2.44
CA ALA A 112 23.13 7.56 -2.60
C ALA A 112 24.22 6.47 -2.43
N ALA A 113 23.97 5.50 -1.55
CA ALA A 113 24.88 4.36 -1.37
C ALA A 113 24.82 3.40 -2.56
N LEU A 114 23.62 3.11 -3.09
CA LEU A 114 23.44 2.27 -4.27
C LEU A 114 24.11 2.87 -5.51
N GLU A 115 23.98 4.19 -5.70
CA GLU A 115 24.66 4.92 -6.77
C GLU A 115 26.18 4.80 -6.66
N SER A 116 26.72 4.95 -5.45
CA SER A 116 28.15 4.79 -5.19
C SER A 116 28.64 3.37 -5.44
N LEU A 117 27.81 2.37 -5.15
CA LEU A 117 28.14 0.95 -5.37
C LEU A 117 28.12 0.59 -6.86
N ALA A 118 27.11 1.07 -7.62
CA ALA A 118 27.03 0.87 -9.06
C ALA A 118 28.24 1.49 -9.79
N LYS A 119 28.70 2.68 -9.37
CA LYS A 119 29.90 3.34 -9.93
C LYS A 119 31.19 2.53 -9.75
N ARG A 120 31.32 1.72 -8.69
CA ARG A 120 32.50 0.89 -8.42
C ARG A 120 32.56 -0.38 -9.26
N SER A 121 31.46 -0.74 -9.93
CA SER A 121 31.29 -2.05 -10.58
C SER A 121 31.89 -2.15 -11.99
N GLY A 122 32.60 -1.12 -12.49
CA GLY A 122 33.49 -1.22 -13.67
C GLY A 122 33.61 0.07 -14.51
N PRO A 123 34.64 0.18 -15.38
CA PRO A 123 34.83 1.32 -16.27
C PRO A 123 33.93 1.17 -17.51
N ARG A 124 32.74 1.78 -17.48
CA ARG A 124 31.84 1.83 -18.65
C ARG A 124 31.50 3.29 -18.97
N ARG A 125 31.55 3.64 -20.26
CA ARG A 125 31.50 4.99 -20.84
C ARG A 125 30.55 5.94 -20.12
N GLN A 126 31.08 7.11 -19.78
CA GLN A 126 30.48 8.20 -19.00
C GLN A 126 29.27 8.93 -19.65
N GLU A 127 28.73 8.45 -20.77
CA GLU A 127 27.72 9.21 -21.54
C GLU A 127 26.26 8.87 -21.21
N ASP A 128 25.99 7.78 -20.47
CA ASP A 128 24.63 7.49 -20.01
C ASP A 128 24.49 7.89 -18.53
N LEU A 129 23.71 8.94 -18.28
CA LEU A 129 23.28 9.29 -16.92
C LEU A 129 22.57 8.09 -16.26
N SER A 130 23.33 7.41 -15.41
CA SER A 130 22.92 6.57 -14.27
C SER A 130 21.89 5.47 -14.57
N PRO A 131 22.31 4.29 -15.08
CA PRO A 131 21.43 3.12 -15.19
C PRO A 131 20.72 2.80 -13.87
N ILE A 132 21.34 3.09 -12.74
CA ILE A 132 20.77 2.82 -11.41
C ILE A 132 19.66 3.82 -11.04
N VAL A 133 19.75 5.11 -11.38
CA VAL A 133 18.66 6.07 -11.12
C VAL A 133 17.46 5.77 -12.02
N ALA A 134 17.70 5.42 -13.29
CA ALA A 134 16.65 4.94 -14.19
C ALA A 134 16.00 3.65 -13.65
N GLN A 135 16.79 2.73 -13.12
CA GLN A 135 16.31 1.50 -12.51
C GLN A 135 15.52 1.76 -11.22
N ILE A 136 15.94 2.72 -10.37
CA ILE A 136 15.20 3.15 -9.18
C ILE A 136 13.89 3.84 -9.56
N ARG A 137 13.85 4.60 -10.66
CA ARG A 137 12.59 5.20 -11.15
C ARG A 137 11.63 4.18 -11.75
N ALA A 138 12.15 3.06 -12.26
CA ALA A 138 11.36 1.99 -12.85
C ALA A 138 10.70 1.08 -11.82
N ILE A 139 11.13 1.11 -10.55
CA ILE A 139 10.59 0.27 -9.48
C ILE A 139 9.42 0.97 -8.80
N ARG A 140 8.58 0.18 -8.12
CA ARG A 140 7.32 0.67 -7.56
C ARG A 140 7.59 1.73 -6.48
N ASN A 141 7.05 2.93 -6.67
CA ASN A 141 7.08 4.00 -5.68
C ASN A 141 5.96 3.80 -4.65
N LEU A 142 6.34 3.53 -3.40
CA LEU A 142 5.39 3.39 -2.29
C LEU A 142 5.48 4.55 -1.30
N THR A 143 6.12 5.67 -1.66
CA THR A 143 6.13 6.89 -0.85
C THR A 143 4.75 7.55 -0.84
N PRO A 144 4.14 7.80 0.33
CA PRO A 144 2.95 8.62 0.44
C PRO A 144 3.27 10.06 0.02
N ARG A 145 2.39 10.66 -0.79
CA ARG A 145 2.51 12.07 -1.20
C ARG A 145 1.61 12.91 -0.32
N ILE A 146 2.13 14.02 0.20
CA ILE A 146 1.28 15.01 0.86
C ILE A 146 0.22 15.49 -0.13
N GLY A 147 -1.02 15.58 0.32
CA GLY A 147 -2.18 15.88 -0.53
C GLY A 147 -2.95 14.64 -1.02
N MET A 148 -2.46 13.41 -0.80
CA MET A 148 -3.22 12.21 -1.12
C MET A 148 -4.52 12.14 -0.34
N LEU A 149 -5.62 11.75 -1.00
CA LEU A 149 -6.87 11.47 -0.32
C LEU A 149 -6.78 10.18 0.48
N ARG A 150 -7.55 10.09 1.57
CA ARG A 150 -7.68 8.89 2.40
C ARG A 150 -7.95 7.63 1.58
N ASP A 151 -8.81 7.71 0.57
CA ASP A 151 -9.12 6.58 -0.29
C ASP A 151 -7.91 6.19 -1.17
N GLU A 152 -7.10 7.14 -1.65
CA GLU A 152 -5.87 6.82 -2.41
C GLU A 152 -4.87 6.07 -1.51
N VAL A 153 -4.73 6.50 -0.26
CA VAL A 153 -3.88 5.83 0.74
C VAL A 153 -4.41 4.43 1.06
N TRP A 154 -5.73 4.27 1.21
CA TRP A 154 -6.37 2.98 1.40
C TRP A 154 -6.13 2.02 0.23
N HIS A 155 -6.32 2.47 -1.02
CA HIS A 155 -6.08 1.63 -2.20
C HIS A 155 -4.60 1.19 -2.30
N ARG A 156 -3.68 1.98 -1.75
CA ARG A 156 -2.25 1.70 -1.81
C ARG A 156 -1.76 0.75 -0.71
N TYR A 157 -2.19 0.95 0.54
CA TYR A 157 -1.66 0.21 1.69
C TYR A 157 -2.69 -0.70 2.38
N GLY A 158 -3.95 -0.63 1.96
CA GLY A 158 -5.05 -1.38 2.55
C GLY A 158 -5.51 -0.86 3.90
N LEU A 159 -6.10 -1.76 4.67
CA LEU A 159 -6.66 -1.50 5.99
C LEU A 159 -5.52 -1.20 7.00
N PRO A 160 -5.55 -0.05 7.71
CA PRO A 160 -4.63 0.20 8.80
C PRO A 160 -4.93 -0.72 9.99
N ARG A 161 -3.91 -1.00 10.81
CA ARG A 161 -4.10 -1.80 12.03
C ARG A 161 -4.94 -1.06 13.06
N SER A 162 -4.74 0.26 13.15
CA SER A 162 -5.52 1.10 14.06
C SER A 162 -5.75 2.49 13.48
N ILE A 163 -6.85 3.10 13.93
CA ILE A 163 -7.27 4.43 13.55
C ILE A 163 -7.49 5.22 14.85
N LEU A 164 -6.83 6.36 14.98
CA LEU A 164 -6.93 7.25 16.12
C LEU A 164 -7.41 8.62 15.65
N ALA A 165 -8.52 9.10 16.17
CA ALA A 165 -9.01 10.44 15.90
C ALA A 165 -8.59 11.39 17.03
N TYR A 166 -8.06 12.56 16.66
CA TYR A 166 -7.74 13.66 17.57
C TYR A 166 -8.59 14.89 17.19
N PRO A 167 -9.86 14.96 17.65
CA PRO A 167 -10.79 16.03 17.26
C PRO A 167 -10.25 17.43 17.57
N ASP A 168 -9.58 17.59 18.71
CA ASP A 168 -9.02 18.87 19.17
C ASP A 168 -7.94 19.43 18.22
N ARG A 169 -7.30 18.55 17.43
CA ARG A 169 -6.27 18.90 16.44
C ARG A 169 -6.81 18.84 15.01
N GLY A 170 -8.03 18.34 14.82
CA GLY A 170 -8.56 18.04 13.49
C GLY A 170 -7.76 16.97 12.75
N GLU A 171 -7.15 16.03 13.47
CA GLU A 171 -6.28 15.01 12.88
C GLU A 171 -6.89 13.61 12.98
N LEU A 172 -6.72 12.83 11.91
CA LEU A 172 -7.03 11.40 11.88
C LEU A 172 -5.74 10.64 11.59
N VAL A 173 -5.30 9.80 12.51
CA VAL A 173 -4.04 9.06 12.43
C VAL A 173 -4.33 7.61 12.11
N TRP A 174 -3.76 7.11 11.02
CA TRP A 174 -3.79 5.70 10.64
C TRP A 174 -2.42 5.09 10.91
N ASP A 175 -2.42 4.00 11.68
CA ASP A 175 -1.21 3.25 11.99
C ASP A 175 -1.17 1.94 11.22
N TYR A 176 -0.11 1.81 10.42
CA TYR A 176 0.27 0.62 9.71
C TYR A 176 1.51 0.00 10.35
N SER A 177 1.36 -0.49 11.59
CA SER A 177 2.47 -1.14 12.30
C SER A 177 3.11 -2.30 11.53
N GLN A 178 2.35 -2.99 10.66
CA GLN A 178 2.88 -4.04 9.78
C GLN A 178 3.89 -3.53 8.75
N PHE A 179 3.94 -2.22 8.53
CA PHE A 179 4.87 -1.52 7.64
C PHE A 179 5.78 -0.55 8.41
N GLY A 180 5.60 -0.42 9.73
CA GLY A 180 6.19 0.66 10.51
C GLY A 180 5.80 2.03 9.96
N LEU A 181 4.62 2.21 9.38
CA LEU A 181 4.19 3.48 8.77
C LEU A 181 3.04 4.08 9.55
N THR A 182 3.14 5.35 9.90
CA THR A 182 2.02 6.15 10.40
C THR A 182 1.72 7.25 9.40
N VAL A 183 0.44 7.43 9.08
CA VAL A 183 -0.04 8.50 8.20
C VAL A 183 -1.07 9.34 8.95
N VAL A 184 -1.11 10.64 8.68
CA VAL A 184 -1.95 11.62 9.37
C VAL A 184 -2.76 12.40 8.35
N PHE A 185 -4.08 12.37 8.50
CA PHE A 185 -5.02 13.13 7.70
C PHE A 185 -5.56 14.33 8.47
N ASN A 186 -5.97 15.37 7.74
CA ASN A 186 -6.75 16.48 8.28
C ASN A 186 -8.27 16.18 8.24
N GLN A 187 -9.10 17.18 8.56
CA GLN A 187 -10.56 17.07 8.56
C GLN A 187 -11.15 16.87 7.16
N GLU A 188 -10.43 17.28 6.12
CA GLU A 188 -10.81 17.10 4.71
C GLU A 188 -10.41 15.73 4.14
N ASP A 189 -10.00 14.77 4.99
CA ASP A 189 -9.52 13.45 4.58
C ASP A 189 -8.28 13.49 3.65
N VAL A 190 -7.46 14.52 3.78
CA VAL A 190 -6.23 14.74 3.01
C VAL A 190 -5.00 14.42 3.86
N LEU A 191 -4.07 13.64 3.31
CA LEU A 191 -2.80 13.28 3.93
C LEU A 191 -1.93 14.52 4.12
N THR A 192 -1.67 14.89 5.37
CA THR A 192 -0.82 16.04 5.73
C THR A 192 0.58 15.64 6.14
N ARG A 193 0.73 14.48 6.80
CA ARG A 193 2.03 13.99 7.31
C ARG A 193 2.13 12.48 7.28
N TRP A 194 3.34 11.98 7.16
CA TRP A 194 3.64 10.55 7.36
C TRP A 194 4.97 10.35 8.07
N ARG A 195 5.11 9.22 8.74
CA ARG A 195 6.33 8.80 9.42
C ARG A 195 6.55 7.30 9.22
N LEU A 196 7.74 6.97 8.74
CA LEU A 196 8.28 5.62 8.74
C LEU A 196 9.11 5.41 10.02
N HIS A 197 8.72 4.42 10.81
CA HIS A 197 9.39 3.94 12.00
C HIS A 197 10.40 2.86 11.66
N GLY A 198 11.40 2.69 12.52
CA GLY A 198 12.46 1.71 12.35
C GLY A 198 13.79 2.22 12.90
N PRO A 199 14.88 1.47 12.73
CA PRO A 199 16.20 1.88 13.20
C PRO A 199 16.67 3.24 12.66
N ASN A 200 16.17 3.62 11.48
CA ASN A 200 16.45 4.91 10.83
C ASN A 200 15.10 5.52 10.41
N PRO A 201 14.38 6.21 11.31
CA PRO A 201 13.06 6.73 11.00
C PRO A 201 13.14 7.81 9.90
N ARG A 202 12.06 7.93 9.12
CA ARG A 202 11.88 8.97 8.10
C ARG A 202 10.54 9.63 8.27
N SER A 203 10.42 10.91 7.94
CA SER A 203 9.13 11.58 7.94
C SER A 203 8.97 12.53 6.77
N SER A 204 7.72 12.90 6.48
CA SER A 204 7.41 13.97 5.53
C SER A 204 8.03 15.32 5.89
N ASP A 205 8.40 15.48 7.17
CA ASP A 205 8.95 16.73 7.70
C ASP A 205 10.50 16.76 7.61
N ASP A 206 11.12 15.62 7.29
CA ASP A 206 12.56 15.56 7.06
C ASP A 206 12.87 16.31 5.76
N LYS A 207 13.61 17.42 5.84
CA LYS A 207 14.08 18.13 4.65
C LYS A 207 14.84 17.13 3.77
N ALA A 208 14.32 16.87 2.56
CA ALA A 208 15.03 16.14 1.53
C ALA A 208 16.44 16.72 1.43
N THR A 209 17.44 15.88 1.66
CA THR A 209 18.83 16.31 1.79
C THR A 209 19.31 16.71 0.40
N ASP A 210 19.43 18.01 0.14
CA ASP A 210 20.13 18.65 -0.98
C ASP A 210 20.35 17.79 -2.25
N ALA A 211 19.25 17.39 -2.89
CA ALA A 211 19.24 17.43 -4.34
C ALA A 211 18.88 18.86 -4.69
N GLN A 212 19.89 19.66 -5.02
CA GLN A 212 19.68 20.79 -5.93
C GLN A 212 19.04 20.20 -7.20
N GLU A 213 17.71 20.13 -7.22
CA GLU A 213 16.97 20.63 -8.35
C GLU A 213 17.47 22.06 -8.51
N LYS A 214 18.52 22.21 -9.32
CA LYS A 214 18.67 23.42 -10.11
C LYS A 214 17.28 23.65 -10.68
N VAL A 215 16.64 24.69 -10.17
CA VAL A 215 15.57 25.42 -10.80
C VAL A 215 16.11 25.82 -12.17
N HIS A 216 16.06 24.89 -13.11
CA HIS A 216 16.01 25.20 -14.52
C HIS A 216 14.60 25.70 -14.74
N GLY A 217 14.56 26.92 -15.27
CA GLY A 217 13.49 27.86 -15.04
C GLY A 217 12.12 27.33 -15.37
N GLU A 218 11.13 27.92 -14.70
CA GLU A 218 9.78 28.21 -15.20
C GLU A 218 9.50 27.63 -16.60
N GLN A 219 9.37 26.31 -16.68
CA GLN A 219 8.44 25.70 -17.59
C GLN A 219 7.20 25.55 -16.75
N THR A 220 6.39 26.60 -16.80
CA THR A 220 4.96 26.55 -16.50
C THR A 220 4.44 25.25 -17.11
N LEU A 221 4.32 24.22 -16.27
CA LEU A 221 3.46 23.09 -16.55
C LEU A 221 2.15 23.73 -17.04
N PRO A 222 1.64 23.37 -18.23
CA PRO A 222 0.38 23.94 -18.67
C PRO A 222 -0.60 23.68 -17.53
N THR A 223 -1.16 24.76 -16.98
CA THR A 223 -2.28 24.68 -16.06
C THR A 223 -3.38 24.04 -16.89
N ILE A 224 -3.45 22.70 -16.85
CA ILE A 224 -4.47 21.95 -17.54
C ILE A 224 -5.74 22.30 -16.80
N ASP A 225 -6.48 23.23 -17.39
CA ASP A 225 -7.79 23.63 -16.91
C ASP A 225 -8.74 22.45 -17.08
N LEU A 226 -8.85 21.64 -16.04
CA LEU A 226 -9.74 20.49 -15.98
C LEU A 226 -11.21 20.91 -15.91
N THR A 227 -11.51 22.21 -15.73
CA THR A 227 -12.88 22.72 -15.63
C THR A 227 -13.68 22.37 -16.87
N ALA A 228 -13.11 22.54 -18.06
CA ALA A 228 -13.77 22.17 -19.32
C ALA A 228 -14.04 20.66 -19.43
N ARG A 229 -13.11 19.83 -18.93
CA ARG A 229 -13.24 18.37 -19.01
C ARG A 229 -14.23 17.83 -17.96
N LEU A 230 -14.28 18.44 -16.78
CA LEU A 230 -15.27 18.13 -15.75
C LEU A 230 -16.67 18.54 -16.21
N GLN A 231 -16.81 19.73 -16.80
CA GLN A 231 -18.08 20.19 -17.36
C GLN A 231 -18.58 19.26 -18.48
N GLN A 232 -17.67 18.79 -19.35
CA GLN A 232 -18.01 17.82 -20.38
C GLN A 232 -18.47 16.46 -19.81
N LEU A 233 -17.84 15.99 -18.72
CA LEU A 233 -18.23 14.77 -18.04
C LEU A 233 -19.58 14.91 -17.33
N GLU A 234 -19.84 16.06 -16.70
CA GLU A 234 -21.13 16.37 -16.08
C GLU A 234 -22.26 16.39 -17.11
N GLU A 235 -22.05 17.05 -18.26
CA GLU A 235 -23.00 17.06 -19.38
C GLU A 235 -23.26 15.65 -19.91
N GLN A 236 -22.21 14.84 -20.05
CA GLN A 236 -22.34 13.46 -20.50
C GLN A 236 -23.15 12.60 -19.50
N LEU A 237 -22.92 12.77 -18.20
CA LEU A 237 -23.68 12.09 -17.15
C LEU A 237 -25.14 12.56 -17.06
N ASP A 238 -25.42 13.83 -17.35
CA ASP A 238 -26.79 14.35 -17.45
C ASP A 238 -27.53 13.73 -18.65
N LEU A 239 -26.88 13.66 -19.82
CA LEU A 239 -27.45 13.03 -21.02
C LEU A 239 -27.73 11.53 -20.81
N ASP A 240 -26.80 10.81 -20.20
CA ASP A 240 -26.97 9.39 -19.88
C ASP A 240 -28.18 9.18 -18.95
N ARG A 241 -28.36 10.04 -17.95
CA ARG A 241 -29.53 9.98 -17.05
C ARG A 241 -30.83 10.27 -17.79
N GLN A 242 -30.85 11.23 -18.70
CA GLN A 242 -32.03 11.51 -19.53
C GLN A 242 -32.40 10.31 -20.41
N HIS A 243 -31.42 9.71 -21.09
CA HIS A 243 -31.64 8.52 -21.91
C HIS A 243 -32.13 7.33 -21.08
N GLN A 244 -31.57 7.13 -19.89
CA GLN A 244 -32.00 6.07 -18.99
C GLN A 244 -33.44 6.27 -18.51
N ALA A 245 -33.81 7.49 -18.14
CA ALA A 245 -35.17 7.85 -17.76
C ALA A 245 -36.17 7.62 -18.91
N GLN A 246 -35.84 8.06 -20.12
CA GLN A 246 -36.64 7.82 -21.32
C GLN A 246 -36.83 6.33 -21.60
N ARG A 247 -35.74 5.55 -21.56
CA ARG A 247 -35.79 4.11 -21.78
C ARG A 247 -36.66 3.40 -20.72
N TYR A 248 -36.52 3.78 -19.46
CA TYR A 248 -37.31 3.25 -18.37
C TYR A 248 -38.82 3.49 -18.58
N CYS A 249 -39.18 4.73 -18.90
CA CYS A 249 -40.57 5.12 -19.13
C CYS A 249 -41.15 4.47 -20.39
N ALA A 250 -40.40 4.43 -21.49
CA ALA A 250 -40.80 3.74 -22.71
C ALA A 250 -41.10 2.26 -22.46
N LEU A 251 -40.24 1.56 -21.71
CA LEU A 251 -40.45 0.15 -21.36
C LEU A 251 -41.64 -0.04 -20.41
N ARG A 252 -41.77 0.82 -19.40
CA ARG A 252 -42.81 0.72 -18.37
C ARG A 252 -44.22 0.94 -18.94
N PHE A 253 -44.35 1.81 -19.95
CA PHE A 253 -45.63 2.20 -20.53
C PHE A 253 -45.87 1.65 -21.96
N ALA A 254 -44.98 0.79 -22.47
CA ALA A 254 -45.09 0.20 -23.82
C ALA A 254 -46.45 -0.45 -24.10
N ASN A 255 -47.04 -1.11 -23.09
CA ASN A 255 -48.30 -1.86 -23.21
C ASN A 255 -49.49 -1.16 -22.54
N VAL A 256 -49.33 0.11 -22.13
CA VAL A 256 -50.40 0.87 -21.45
C VAL A 256 -51.16 1.68 -22.51
N PRO A 257 -52.50 1.57 -22.58
CA PRO A 257 -53.33 2.38 -23.46
C PRO A 257 -53.14 3.88 -23.21
N ASP A 258 -53.16 4.69 -24.26
CA ASP A 258 -52.82 6.13 -24.20
C ASP A 258 -53.64 6.90 -23.15
N GLN A 259 -54.91 6.52 -22.93
CA GLN A 259 -55.80 7.11 -21.94
C GLN A 259 -55.34 6.93 -20.46
N TYR A 260 -54.44 5.99 -20.20
CA TYR A 260 -53.87 5.73 -18.87
C TYR A 260 -52.38 6.06 -18.78
N ARG A 261 -51.78 6.60 -19.85
CA ARG A 261 -50.39 7.03 -19.79
C ARG A 261 -50.28 8.32 -18.95
N PRO A 262 -49.18 8.47 -18.19
CA PRO A 262 -48.85 9.74 -17.56
C PRO A 262 -48.81 10.85 -18.60
N LYS A 263 -49.03 12.10 -18.18
CA LYS A 263 -48.81 13.27 -19.05
C LYS A 263 -47.42 13.21 -19.66
N GLU A 264 -47.30 13.56 -20.93
CA GLU A 264 -46.02 13.53 -21.67
C GLU A 264 -44.90 14.18 -20.84
N GLY A 265 -43.77 13.49 -20.71
CA GLY A 265 -42.59 13.96 -19.98
C GLY A 265 -42.63 13.79 -18.45
N SER A 266 -43.79 13.50 -17.85
CA SER A 266 -43.91 13.44 -16.37
C SER A 266 -43.24 12.21 -15.76
N CYS A 267 -43.15 11.10 -16.50
CA CYS A 267 -42.43 9.92 -16.08
C CYS A 267 -40.91 10.15 -16.16
N GLU A 268 -40.46 10.67 -17.30
CA GLU A 268 -39.06 10.89 -17.62
C GLU A 268 -38.44 11.88 -16.65
N GLN A 269 -39.16 12.97 -16.34
CA GLN A 269 -38.70 13.98 -15.39
C GLN A 269 -38.61 13.43 -13.97
N ARG A 270 -39.56 12.60 -13.54
CA ARG A 270 -39.54 11.98 -12.22
C ARG A 270 -38.42 10.94 -12.08
N GLU A 271 -38.19 10.13 -13.11
CA GLU A 271 -37.13 9.12 -13.08
C GLU A 271 -35.74 9.78 -13.20
N TYR A 272 -35.63 10.87 -13.97
CA TYR A 272 -34.41 11.68 -14.03
C TYR A 272 -34.03 12.25 -12.64
N GLU A 273 -34.98 12.84 -11.91
CA GLU A 273 -34.73 13.36 -10.56
C GLU A 273 -34.37 12.25 -9.57
N ARG A 274 -34.96 11.06 -9.71
CA ARG A 274 -34.56 9.88 -8.93
C ARG A 274 -33.11 9.48 -9.24
N LEU A 275 -32.73 9.39 -10.52
CA LEU A 275 -31.37 9.02 -10.94
C LEU A 275 -30.33 10.08 -10.53
N LYS A 276 -30.73 11.35 -10.40
CA LYS A 276 -29.89 12.44 -9.90
C LYS A 276 -29.63 12.35 -8.40
N THR A 277 -30.61 11.88 -7.62
CA THR A 277 -30.56 11.87 -6.15
C THR A 277 -30.09 10.54 -5.56
N THR A 278 -30.06 9.47 -6.35
CA THR A 278 -29.62 8.15 -5.90
C THR A 278 -28.14 7.95 -6.22
N PRO A 279 -27.22 7.97 -5.23
CA PRO A 279 -25.83 7.61 -5.47
C PRO A 279 -25.79 6.15 -5.95
N ARG A 280 -25.03 5.88 -7.02
CA ARG A 280 -24.85 4.49 -7.50
C ARG A 280 -24.27 3.67 -6.34
N PRO A 281 -24.86 2.51 -6.00
CA PRO A 281 -24.22 1.59 -5.08
C PRO A 281 -22.92 1.10 -5.74
N TYR A 282 -21.79 1.42 -5.12
CA TYR A 282 -20.51 0.75 -5.34
C TYR A 282 -20.42 -0.42 -4.38
#